data_AF-A0AAJ0Y8X9-F1
#
_entry.id   AF-A0AAJ0Y8X9-F1
#
_cell.length_a   1.000
_cell.length_b   1.000
_cell.length_c   1.000
_cell.angle_alpha   90.00
_cell.angle_beta   90.00
_cell.angle_gamma   90.00
#
_symmetry.space_group_name_H-M   'P 1'
#
loop_
_entity.id
_entity.type
_entity.pdbx_description
1 polymer ?
#
loop_
_entity_poly.entity_id
_entity_poly.type
_entity_poly.pdbx_seq_one_letter_code
_entity_poly.pdbx_strand_id
1 'polypeptide(L)'
;MEKKYEYPAPANYPDVVNTDEGIEKLITKSNLEALLTKMGEDGHDVSAPLVELIAMRNFMVQKMRGNKNIIPLVECILFELKK
;
A
#
# COMPACT_ATOMS: atom_id res chain seq x y z
N MET A 1 21.04 -24.51 2.07
CA MET A 1 21.00 -23.23 1.34
C MET A 1 20.73 -22.13 2.35
N GLU A 2 21.64 -21.17 2.51
CA GLU A 2 21.35 -19.95 3.26
C GLU A 2 20.25 -19.14 2.56
N LYS A 3 19.31 -18.58 3.33
CA LYS A 3 18.29 -17.67 2.78
C LYS A 3 18.95 -16.33 2.50
N LYS A 4 19.14 -15.98 1.22
CA LYS A 4 19.71 -14.69 0.78
C LYS A 4 18.81 -13.49 1.08
N TYR A 5 17.49 -13.72 1.10
CA TYR A 5 16.46 -12.72 1.36
C TYR A 5 15.65 -13.11 2.59
N GLU A 6 15.54 -12.20 3.55
CA GLU A 6 14.77 -12.40 4.77
C GLU A 6 13.92 -11.16 5.06
N TYR A 7 12.62 -11.30 4.80
CA TYR A 7 11.60 -10.25 5.00
C TYR A 7 10.37 -10.84 5.69
N PRO A 8 10.49 -11.34 6.93
CA PRO A 8 9.40 -12.03 7.61
C PRO A 8 8.24 -11.07 7.89
N ALA A 9 7.02 -11.58 7.73
CA ALA A 9 5.83 -10.92 8.23
C ALA A 9 5.60 -11.36 9.69
N PRO A 10 5.25 -10.44 10.61
CA PRO A 10 4.87 -10.82 11.97
C PRO A 10 3.60 -11.68 11.96
N ALA A 11 3.37 -12.48 13.00
CA ALA A 11 2.25 -13.43 13.04
C ALA A 11 0.87 -12.73 12.95
N ASN A 12 0.77 -11.51 13.46
CA ASN A 12 -0.43 -10.66 13.42
C ASN A 12 -0.42 -9.69 12.22
N TYR A 13 0.40 -9.93 11.18
CA TYR A 13 0.53 -9.00 10.06
C TYR A 13 -0.81 -8.65 9.41
N PRO A 14 -1.75 -9.59 9.14
CA PRO A 14 -3.06 -9.27 8.59
C PRO A 14 -3.83 -8.25 9.44
N ASP A 15 -3.78 -8.39 10.77
CA ASP A 15 -4.48 -7.49 11.70
C ASP A 15 -3.90 -6.08 11.66
N VAL A 16 -2.60 -5.96 11.37
CA VAL A 16 -1.88 -4.68 11.27
C VAL A 16 -2.12 -4.03 9.90
N VAL A 17 -2.09 -4.80 8.81
CA VAL A 17 -2.14 -4.24 7.45
C VAL A 17 -3.55 -4.07 6.90
N ASN A 18 -4.55 -4.79 7.40
CA ASN A 18 -5.94 -4.68 6.93
C ASN A 18 -6.69 -3.51 7.59
N THR A 19 -6.00 -2.40 7.81
CA THR A 19 -6.54 -1.12 8.29
C THR A 19 -6.13 -0.03 7.32
N ASP A 20 -6.89 1.08 7.24
CA ASP A 20 -6.53 2.19 6.34
C ASP A 20 -5.12 2.73 6.64
N GLU A 21 -4.76 2.84 7.93
CA GLU A 21 -3.42 3.24 8.40
C GLU A 21 -2.34 2.20 8.03
N GLY A 22 -2.66 0.92 8.13
CA GLY A 22 -1.79 -0.18 7.73
C GLY A 22 -1.50 -0.17 6.23
N ILE A 23 -2.53 0.05 5.42
CA ILE A 23 -2.43 0.21 3.96
C ILE A 23 -1.60 1.44 3.61
N GLU A 24 -1.81 2.60 4.26
CA GLU A 24 -1.00 3.81 4.06
C GLU A 24 0.49 3.57 4.35
N LYS A 25 0.80 2.76 5.38
CA LYS A 25 2.18 2.36 5.69
C LYS A 25 2.79 1.52 4.57
N LEU A 26 2.06 0.53 4.03
CA LEU A 26 2.53 -0.31 2.91
C LEU A 26 2.78 0.50 1.63
N ILE A 27 1.94 1.51 1.38
CA ILE A 27 2.12 2.44 0.27
C ILE A 27 3.41 3.22 0.44
N THR A 28 3.73 3.66 1.66
CA THR A 28 4.93 4.47 1.93
C THR A 28 6.21 3.63 1.89
N LYS A 29 6.20 2.44 2.51
CA LYS A 29 7.34 1.52 2.56
C LYS A 29 6.85 0.10 2.80
N SER A 30 7.26 -0.85 1.96
CA SER A 30 6.89 -2.25 2.12
C SER A 30 8.11 -3.17 2.06
N ASN A 31 8.00 -4.31 2.74
CA ASN A 31 8.98 -5.39 2.63
C ASN A 31 9.09 -5.92 1.19
N LEU A 32 8.00 -5.84 0.41
CA LEU A 32 7.98 -6.25 -0.99
C LEU A 32 8.83 -5.33 -1.87
N GLU A 33 8.72 -4.01 -1.70
CA GLU A 33 9.58 -3.05 -2.41
C GLU A 33 11.06 -3.28 -2.04
N ALA A 34 11.35 -3.41 -0.75
CA ALA A 34 12.71 -3.65 -0.28
C ALA A 34 13.32 -4.96 -0.82
N LEU A 35 12.50 -6.01 -0.96
CA LEU A 35 12.91 -7.26 -1.59
C LEU A 35 13.22 -7.06 -3.08
N LEU A 36 12.31 -6.43 -3.83
CA LEU A 36 12.49 -6.21 -5.27
C LEU A 36 13.71 -5.32 -5.55
N THR A 37 13.94 -4.27 -4.74
CA THR A 37 15.14 -3.43 -4.83
C THR A 37 16.40 -4.26 -4.63
N LYS A 38 16.46 -5.07 -3.56
CA LYS A 38 17.65 -5.89 -3.28
C LYS A 38 17.88 -6.95 -4.36
N MET A 39 16.82 -7.54 -4.91
CA MET A 39 16.93 -8.45 -6.06
C MET A 39 17.47 -7.74 -7.31
N GLY A 40 17.06 -6.50 -7.56
CA GLY A 40 17.60 -5.69 -8.65
C GLY A 40 19.08 -5.35 -8.45
N GLU A 41 19.49 -4.99 -7.23
CA GLU A 41 20.90 -4.76 -6.86
C GLU A 41 21.75 -6.02 -7.05
N ASP A 42 21.17 -7.19 -6.81
CA ASP A 42 21.79 -8.50 -7.03
C ASP A 42 21.86 -8.92 -8.51
N GLY A 43 21.35 -8.10 -9.44
CA GLY A 43 21.39 -8.34 -10.88
C GLY A 43 20.21 -9.14 -11.43
N HIS A 44 19.15 -9.35 -10.65
CA HIS A 44 17.92 -9.96 -11.15
C HIS A 44 17.06 -8.93 -11.90
N ASP A 45 16.42 -9.34 -12.99
CA ASP A 45 15.41 -8.50 -13.64
C ASP A 45 14.14 -8.47 -12.79
N VAL A 46 13.88 -7.29 -12.23
CA VAL A 46 12.70 -6.98 -11.40
C VAL A 46 11.82 -5.91 -12.04
N SER A 47 12.03 -5.60 -13.32
CA SER A 47 11.32 -4.53 -14.02
C SER A 47 9.80 -4.71 -14.00
N ALA A 48 9.30 -5.89 -14.40
CA ALA A 48 7.88 -6.22 -14.38
C ALA A 48 7.25 -6.16 -12.97
N PRO A 49 7.77 -6.86 -11.95
CA PRO A 49 7.17 -6.83 -10.61
C PRO A 49 7.25 -5.44 -9.95
N LEU A 50 8.27 -4.62 -10.24
CA LEU A 50 8.30 -3.23 -9.79
C LEU A 50 7.21 -2.37 -10.43
N VAL A 51 6.97 -2.54 -11.74
CA VAL A 51 5.89 -1.84 -12.45
C VAL A 51 4.53 -2.22 -11.86
N GLU A 52 4.29 -3.50 -11.60
CA GLU A 52 3.06 -3.97 -10.96
C GLU A 52 2.88 -3.38 -9.55
N LEU A 53 3.96 -3.35 -8.75
CA LEU A 53 3.93 -2.75 -7.42
C LEU A 53 3.61 -1.25 -7.46
N ILE A 54 4.21 -0.51 -8.40
CA ILE A 54 3.93 0.92 -8.62
C ILE A 54 2.47 1.12 -9.03
N ALA A 55 1.94 0.28 -9.92
CA ALA A 55 0.55 0.35 -10.35
C ALA A 55 -0.42 0.15 -9.16
N MET A 56 -0.18 -0.88 -8.33
CA MET A 56 -0.97 -1.13 -7.12
C MET A 56 -0.91 0.06 -6.14
N ARG A 57 0.29 0.60 -5.89
CA ARG A 57 0.49 1.78 -5.04
C ARG A 57 -0.32 2.97 -5.55
N ASN A 58 -0.23 3.26 -6.84
CA ASN A 58 -0.92 4.38 -7.46
C ASN A 58 -2.44 4.24 -7.37
N PHE A 59 -2.97 3.03 -7.62
CA PHE A 59 -4.39 2.74 -7.47
C PHE A 59 -4.88 3.01 -6.03
N MET A 60 -4.14 2.53 -5.03
CA MET A 60 -4.53 2.72 -3.64
C MET A 60 -4.46 4.18 -3.21
N VAL A 61 -3.43 4.93 -3.62
CA VAL A 61 -3.33 6.38 -3.36
C VAL A 61 -4.52 7.13 -3.96
N GLN A 62 -4.90 6.82 -5.20
CA GLN A 62 -6.07 7.44 -5.84
C GLN A 62 -7.35 7.11 -5.08
N LYS A 63 -7.56 5.85 -4.72
CA LYS A 63 -8.76 5.40 -3.98
C LYS A 63 -8.88 6.09 -2.61
N MET A 64 -7.80 6.13 -1.84
CA MET A 64 -7.81 6.77 -0.51
C MET A 64 -8.03 8.27 -0.59
N ARG A 65 -7.42 8.96 -1.58
CA ARG A 65 -7.70 10.40 -1.83
C ARG A 65 -9.14 10.64 -2.24
N GLY A 66 -9.70 9.78 -3.08
CA GLY A 66 -11.11 9.84 -3.47
C GLY A 66 -12.03 9.76 -2.24
N ASN A 67 -11.80 8.80 -1.35
CA ASN A 67 -12.56 8.64 -0.11
C ASN A 67 -12.44 9.87 0.81
N LYS A 68 -11.22 10.39 1.01
CA LYS A 68 -10.97 11.59 1.82
C LYS A 68 -11.74 12.82 1.33
N ASN A 69 -12.04 12.90 0.03
CA ASN A 69 -12.78 14.02 -0.57
C ASN A 69 -14.30 13.77 -0.61
N ILE A 70 -14.74 12.53 -0.85
CA ILE A 70 -16.16 12.20 -0.99
C ILE A 70 -16.87 12.23 0.36
N ILE A 71 -16.24 11.75 1.44
CA ILE A 71 -16.88 11.68 2.77
C ILE A 71 -17.33 13.07 3.25
N PRO A 72 -16.48 14.12 3.26
CA PRO A 72 -16.90 15.46 3.68
C PRO A 72 -18.02 16.06 2.81
N LEU A 73 -18.02 15.76 1.50
CA LEU A 73 -19.07 16.23 0.60
C LEU A 73 -20.42 15.59 0.93
N VAL A 74 -20.42 14.27 1.21
CA VAL A 74 -21.63 13.55 1.63
C VAL A 74 -22.12 14.07 2.99
N GLU A 75 -21.21 14.33 3.94
CA GLU A 75 -21.54 14.92 5.24
C GLU A 75 -22.19 16.31 5.10
N CYS A 76 -21.65 17.16 4.20
CA CYS A 76 -22.22 18.47 3.89
C CYS A 76 -23.64 18.35 3.33
N ILE A 77 -23.86 17.47 2.35
CA ILE A 77 -25.20 17.21 1.79
C ILE A 77 -26.16 16.72 2.88
N LEU A 78 -25.74 15.78 3.71
CA LEU A 78 -26.56 15.26 4.81
C LEU A 78 -26.93 16.37 5.82
N PHE A 79 -26.00 17.27 6.11
CA PHE A 79 -26.25 18.41 6.99
C PHE A 79 -27.31 19.36 6.42
N GLU A 80 -27.20 19.71 5.13
CA GLU A 80 -28.19 20.57 4.47
C GLU A 80 -29.57 19.92 4.34
N LEU A 81 -29.64 18.60 4.13
CA LEU A 81 -30.91 17.86 4.07
C LEU A 81 -31.64 17.72 5.42
N LYS A 82 -30.92 17.91 6.54
CA LYS A 82 -31.47 17.80 7.91
C LYS A 82 -31.91 19.14 8.50
N LYS A 83 -31.62 20.26 7.82
CA LYS A 83 -32.15 21.58 8.15
C LYS A 83 -33.61 21.69 7.73
#